data_AF-A0A959IT78-F1
#
_entry.id   AF-A0A959IT78-F1
#
_cell.length_a   1.000
_cell.length_b   1.000
_cell.length_c   1.000
_cell.angle_alpha   90.00
_cell.angle_beta   90.00
_cell.angle_gamma   90.00
#
_symmetry.space_group_name_H-M   'P 1'
#
loop_
_entity.id
_entity.type
_entity.pdbx_description
1 polymer ?
#
loop_
_entity_poly.entity_id
_entity_poly.type
_entity_poly.pdbx_seq_one_letter_code
_entity_poly.pdbx_strand_id
1 'polypeptide(L)'
;MGKAPKDEIRKELEQWSPFLSKLKQADRDAGFTVPKHYFHNLQVDVLQQVREEAAAQPRPTSAPKRSWYGLLQPRLGLAVGVVLILLAAWFVFRQDPGADLVADLQTLTDEEVHAYIRENLDEFDEAMLAEYALVTNRSDWSFLSDEALDPEAVDELYEELIDELDLSTLEELL
;
A
#
# COMPACT_ATOMS: atom_id res chain seq x y z
N MET A 1 12.09 -10.83 -46.05
CA MET A 1 13.30 -9.97 -46.25
C MET A 1 12.91 -8.54 -45.93
N GLY A 2 13.34 -7.99 -44.79
CA GLY A 2 13.10 -6.60 -44.41
C GLY A 2 14.23 -6.08 -43.54
N LYS A 3 15.31 -5.60 -44.16
CA LYS A 3 16.40 -4.90 -43.47
C LYS A 3 16.06 -3.41 -43.42
N ALA A 4 15.55 -2.94 -42.29
CA ALA A 4 15.65 -1.54 -41.85
C ALA A 4 15.22 -1.47 -40.38
N PRO A 5 16.17 -1.26 -39.45
CA PRO A 5 15.91 -0.20 -38.47
C PRO A 5 17.17 0.62 -38.11
N LYS A 6 18.33 0.36 -38.72
CA LYS A 6 19.58 1.06 -38.34
C LYS A 6 19.53 2.56 -38.60
N ASP A 7 18.85 2.98 -39.66
CA ASP A 7 18.77 4.38 -40.05
C ASP A 7 17.67 5.12 -39.25
N GLU A 8 16.63 4.42 -38.81
CA GLU A 8 15.59 4.96 -37.92
C GLU A 8 16.14 5.16 -36.51
N ILE A 9 16.82 4.16 -35.96
CA ILE A 9 17.50 4.25 -34.66
C ILE A 9 18.52 5.41 -34.66
N ARG A 10 19.23 5.64 -35.77
CA ARG A 10 20.16 6.77 -35.88
C ARG A 10 19.45 8.12 -35.87
N LYS A 11 18.33 8.25 -36.58
CA LYS A 11 17.52 9.48 -36.60
C LYS A 11 16.92 9.78 -35.22
N GLU A 12 16.40 8.76 -34.55
CA GLU A 12 15.89 8.90 -33.19
C GLU A 12 17.03 9.28 -32.23
N LEU A 13 18.19 8.61 -32.31
CA LEU A 13 19.33 8.95 -31.46
C LEU A 13 19.84 10.38 -31.71
N GLU A 14 19.88 10.84 -32.96
CA GLU A 14 20.24 12.22 -33.30
C GLU A 14 19.23 13.23 -32.75
N GLN A 15 17.93 12.89 -32.72
CA GLN A 15 16.88 13.71 -32.13
C GLN A 15 17.02 13.81 -30.61
N TRP A 16 17.36 12.71 -29.92
CA TRP A 16 17.40 12.66 -28.45
C TRP A 16 18.78 13.00 -27.84
N SER A 17 19.87 12.88 -28.60
CA SER A 17 21.24 13.15 -28.16
C SER A 17 21.46 14.55 -27.55
N PRO A 18 20.91 15.65 -28.12
CA PRO A 18 21.03 16.98 -27.53
C PRO A 18 20.32 17.10 -26.18
N PHE A 19 19.21 16.39 -25.99
CA PHE A 19 18.44 16.39 -24.75
C PHE A 19 19.19 15.65 -23.63
N LEU A 20 19.70 14.45 -23.93
CA LEU A 20 20.50 13.66 -22.99
C LEU A 20 21.79 14.39 -22.56
N SER A 21 22.42 15.12 -23.50
CA SER A 21 23.59 15.93 -23.20
C SER A 21 23.30 17.09 -22.24
N LYS A 22 22.11 17.70 -22.33
CA LYS A 22 21.66 18.75 -21.41
C LYS A 22 21.35 18.21 -20.02
N LEU A 23 20.70 17.06 -19.90
CA LEU A 23 20.45 16.42 -18.61
C LEU A 23 21.75 16.06 -17.89
N LYS A 24 22.72 15.47 -18.59
CA LYS A 24 24.04 15.16 -18.02
C LYS A 24 24.81 16.41 -17.56
N GLN A 25 24.58 17.56 -18.18
CA GLN A 25 25.14 18.84 -17.73
C GLN A 25 24.37 19.39 -16.53
N ALA A 26 23.05 19.31 -16.53
CA ALA A 26 22.20 19.73 -15.42
C ALA A 26 22.48 18.92 -14.14
N ASP A 27 22.64 17.59 -14.23
CA ASP A 27 22.92 16.73 -13.08
C ASP A 27 24.31 16.95 -12.47
N ARG A 28 25.27 17.46 -13.25
CA ARG A 28 26.60 17.83 -12.72
C ARG A 28 26.54 19.03 -11.79
N ASP A 29 25.61 19.96 -12.05
CA ASP A 29 25.43 21.18 -11.26
C ASP A 29 24.26 21.06 -10.24
N ALA A 30 23.35 20.10 -10.43
CA ALA A 30 22.15 19.85 -9.61
C ALA A 30 22.24 18.59 -8.74
N GLY A 31 23.46 18.18 -8.36
CA GLY A 31 23.63 17.12 -7.36
C GLY A 31 22.91 17.47 -6.05
N PHE A 32 22.27 16.47 -5.42
CA PHE A 32 21.61 16.63 -4.12
C PHE A 32 22.59 17.21 -3.09
N THR A 33 22.46 18.51 -2.81
CA THR A 33 23.41 19.21 -1.94
C THR A 33 22.80 19.30 -0.54
N VAL A 34 23.30 18.48 0.38
CA VAL A 34 22.84 18.55 1.77
C VAL A 34 23.33 19.86 2.40
N PRO A 35 22.46 20.64 3.07
CA PRO A 35 22.88 21.83 3.81
C PRO A 35 23.96 21.49 4.85
N LYS A 36 24.92 22.40 5.00
CA LYS A 36 25.97 22.26 6.03
C LYS A 36 25.29 22.12 7.41
N HIS A 37 25.74 21.14 8.18
CA HIS A 37 25.26 20.86 9.54
C HIS A 37 23.83 20.31 9.67
N TYR A 38 23.16 19.91 8.58
CA TYR A 38 21.82 19.31 8.63
C TYR A 38 21.76 18.12 9.60
N PHE A 39 22.64 17.13 9.40
CA PHE A 39 22.68 15.94 10.25
C PHE A 39 23.20 16.20 11.67
N HIS A 40 24.01 17.24 11.85
CA HIS A 40 24.49 17.62 13.18
C HIS A 40 23.35 18.21 14.02
N ASN A 41 22.54 19.10 13.43
CA ASN A 41 21.42 19.73 14.13
C ASN A 41 20.29 18.73 14.39
N LEU A 42 20.01 17.84 13.43
CA LEU A 42 18.99 16.82 13.59
C LEU A 42 19.24 15.92 14.82
N GLN A 43 20.49 15.55 15.10
CA GLN A 43 20.83 14.78 16.30
C GLN A 43 20.56 15.56 17.59
N VAL A 44 20.85 16.86 17.60
CA VAL A 44 20.61 17.74 18.75
C VAL A 44 19.12 17.89 19.00
N ASP A 45 18.35 18.12 17.94
CA ASP A 45 16.90 18.34 17.99
C ASP A 45 16.17 17.09 18.50
N VAL A 46 16.53 15.90 18.00
CA VAL A 46 15.95 14.62 18.47
C VAL A 46 16.26 14.38 19.95
N LEU A 47 17.51 14.58 20.38
CA LEU A 47 17.89 14.39 21.78
C LEU A 47 17.20 15.38 22.72
N GLN A 48 16.95 16.60 22.26
CA GLN A 48 16.21 17.60 23.03
C GLN A 48 14.75 17.19 23.19
N GLN A 49 14.09 16.78 22.11
CA GLN A 49 12.69 16.34 22.16
C GLN A 49 12.49 15.17 23.13
N VAL A 50 13.36 14.15 23.08
CA VAL A 50 13.30 13.01 24.00
C VAL A 50 13.46 13.42 25.47
N ARG A 51 14.30 14.42 25.76
CA ARG A 51 14.47 14.92 27.14
C ARG A 51 13.27 15.71 27.63
N GLU A 52 12.65 16.51 26.76
CA GLU A 52 11.46 17.29 27.09
C GLU A 52 10.27 16.38 27.39
N GLU A 53 10.10 15.31 26.60
CA GLU A 53 9.10 14.27 26.84
C GLU A 53 9.37 13.50 28.15
N ALA A 54 10.64 13.17 28.45
CA ALA A 54 11.01 12.51 29.71
C ALA A 54 10.83 13.40 30.96
N ALA A 55 10.95 14.72 30.81
CA ALA A 55 10.76 15.70 31.88
C ALA A 55 9.30 16.07 32.12
N ALA A 56 8.40 15.77 31.18
CA ALA A 56 6.96 15.99 31.27
C ALA A 56 6.22 14.94 32.14
N GLN A 57 6.91 14.26 33.06
CA GLN A 57 6.25 13.37 34.01
C GLN A 57 5.31 14.19 34.93
N PRO A 58 4.03 13.82 35.03
CA PRO A 58 3.06 14.58 35.81
C PRO A 58 3.44 14.51 37.29
N ARG A 59 3.81 15.66 37.88
CA ARG A 59 3.91 15.80 39.33
C ARG A 59 2.54 15.44 39.93
N PRO A 60 2.47 14.60 40.97
CA PRO A 60 1.19 14.31 41.61
C PRO A 60 0.67 15.58 42.28
N THR A 61 -0.26 16.25 41.60
CA THR A 61 -1.01 17.34 42.20
C THR A 61 -2.04 16.70 43.13
N SER A 62 -1.93 16.96 44.42
CA SER A 62 -2.93 16.51 45.40
C SER A 62 -4.23 17.26 45.15
N ALA A 63 -5.08 16.71 44.27
CA ALA A 63 -6.39 17.27 43.99
C ALA A 63 -7.31 17.13 45.22
N PRO A 64 -8.12 18.16 45.54
CA PRO A 64 -9.06 18.07 46.65
C PRO A 64 -10.15 17.05 46.31
N LYS A 65 -10.37 16.08 47.21
CA LYS A 65 -11.38 15.03 47.07
C LYS A 65 -12.79 15.62 47.14
N ARG A 66 -13.28 16.16 46.02
CA ARG A 66 -14.68 16.53 45.85
C ARG A 66 -15.47 15.24 45.68
N SER A 67 -16.13 14.81 46.74
CA SER A 67 -16.91 13.58 46.81
C SER A 67 -18.03 13.57 45.76
N TRP A 68 -17.87 12.80 44.68
CA TRP A 68 -18.88 12.57 43.65
C TRP A 68 -19.90 11.49 44.05
N TYR A 69 -19.76 10.92 45.25
CA TYR A 69 -20.67 9.90 45.79
C TYR A 69 -22.12 10.39 45.98
N GLY A 70 -22.37 11.70 45.89
CA GLY A 70 -23.72 12.27 45.89
C GLY A 70 -24.49 12.10 44.57
N LEU A 71 -23.79 11.97 43.43
CA LEU A 71 -24.41 11.66 42.13
C LEU A 71 -24.66 10.15 41.96
N LEU A 72 -23.92 9.32 42.70
CA LEU A 72 -24.00 7.85 42.67
C LEU A 72 -24.91 7.31 43.79
N GLN A 73 -26.10 7.90 43.98
CA GLN A 73 -27.08 7.28 44.86
C GLN A 73 -27.42 5.87 44.35
N PRO A 74 -27.40 4.82 45.20
CA PRO A 74 -27.48 3.42 44.77
C PRO A 74 -28.81 3.04 44.10
N ARG A 75 -29.80 3.93 44.13
CA ARG A 75 -31.10 3.72 43.47
C ARG A 75 -31.07 4.01 41.97
N LEU A 76 -30.11 4.82 41.48
CA LEU A 76 -29.99 5.20 40.07
C LEU A 76 -28.80 4.55 39.35
N GLY A 77 -27.88 3.91 40.08
CA GLY A 77 -26.66 3.33 39.52
C GLY A 77 -26.90 2.25 38.45
N LEU A 78 -27.95 1.44 38.62
CA LEU A 78 -28.29 0.40 37.65
C LEU A 78 -28.79 0.98 36.32
N ALA A 79 -29.68 1.98 36.36
CA ALA A 79 -30.24 2.58 35.15
C ALA A 79 -29.17 3.35 34.36
N VAL A 80 -28.32 4.12 35.04
CA VAL A 80 -27.22 4.86 34.40
C VAL A 80 -26.19 3.90 33.82
N GLY A 81 -25.86 2.80 34.50
CA GLY A 81 -24.98 1.77 33.98
C GLY A 81 -25.50 1.14 32.69
N VAL A 82 -26.80 0.80 32.64
CA VAL A 82 -27.42 0.25 31.42
C VAL A 82 -27.40 1.26 30.29
N VAL A 83 -27.72 2.54 30.54
CA VAL A 83 -27.70 3.59 29.50
C VAL A 83 -26.28 3.80 28.95
N LEU A 84 -25.26 3.80 29.82
CA LEU A 84 -23.87 3.94 29.39
C LEU A 84 -23.37 2.72 28.62
N ILE A 85 -23.76 1.51 29.03
CA ILE A 85 -23.45 0.27 28.30
C ILE A 85 -24.12 0.27 26.93
N LEU A 86 -25.37 0.72 26.84
CA LEU A 86 -26.09 0.83 25.56
C LEU A 86 -25.47 1.89 24.65
N LEU A 87 -25.03 3.03 25.19
CA LEU A 87 -24.33 4.06 24.42
C LEU A 87 -22.95 3.58 23.95
N ALA A 88 -22.20 2.88 24.79
CA ALA A 88 -20.91 2.30 24.44
C ALA A 88 -21.07 1.19 23.38
N ALA A 89 -22.06 0.32 23.55
CA ALA A 89 -22.38 -0.70 22.55
C ALA A 89 -22.78 -0.03 21.22
N TRP A 90 -23.69 0.95 21.23
CA TRP A 90 -24.07 1.69 20.03
C TRP A 90 -22.89 2.36 19.35
N PHE A 91 -21.95 2.93 20.12
CA PHE A 91 -20.74 3.54 19.59
C PHE A 91 -19.81 2.51 18.94
N VAL A 92 -19.59 1.36 19.59
CA VAL A 92 -18.76 0.26 19.06
C VAL A 92 -19.40 -0.36 17.81
N PHE A 93 -20.72 -0.53 17.78
CA PHE A 93 -21.44 -1.05 16.62
C PHE A 93 -21.56 -0.04 15.46
N ARG A 94 -21.26 1.25 15.69
CA ARG A 94 -21.25 2.30 14.64
C ARG A 94 -19.85 2.59 14.11
N GLN A 95 -18.81 2.19 14.82
CA GLN A 95 -17.46 2.17 14.24
C GLN A 95 -17.40 0.98 13.30
N ASP A 96 -17.53 1.23 11.99
CA ASP A 96 -17.12 0.26 10.99
C ASP A 96 -15.59 0.11 11.09
N PRO A 97 -15.05 -1.00 11.63
CA PRO A 97 -13.60 -1.16 11.80
C PRO A 97 -12.85 -1.23 10.46
N GLY A 98 -13.58 -1.28 9.33
CA GLY A 98 -13.02 -1.22 7.98
C GLY A 98 -13.11 0.14 7.31
N ALA A 99 -13.80 1.14 7.88
CA ALA A 99 -13.96 2.44 7.22
C ALA A 99 -12.65 3.23 7.10
N ASP A 100 -11.79 3.17 8.11
CA ASP A 100 -10.46 3.81 8.07
C ASP A 100 -9.52 3.10 7.09
N LEU A 101 -9.55 1.77 7.02
CA LEU A 101 -8.70 1.00 6.10
C LEU A 101 -9.13 1.19 4.64
N VAL A 102 -10.43 1.23 4.37
CA VAL A 102 -10.96 1.48 3.02
C VAL A 102 -10.75 2.93 2.58
N ALA A 103 -10.78 3.89 3.51
CA ALA A 103 -10.45 5.28 3.22
C ALA A 103 -8.96 5.45 2.86
N ASP A 104 -8.06 4.71 3.53
CA ASP A 104 -6.61 4.74 3.26
C ASP A 104 -6.21 3.94 2.01
N LEU A 105 -7.04 2.99 1.57
CA LEU A 105 -6.87 2.31 0.28
C LEU A 105 -7.39 3.15 -0.90
N GLN A 106 -8.32 4.08 -0.65
CA GLN A 106 -8.87 4.99 -1.67
C GLN A 106 -7.96 6.20 -1.96
N THR A 107 -6.98 6.46 -1.10
CA THR A 107 -5.99 7.52 -1.30
C THR A 107 -4.80 7.07 -2.15
N LEU A 108 -4.61 5.75 -2.33
CA LEU A 108 -3.59 5.21 -3.20
C LEU A 108 -3.93 5.51 -4.66
N THR A 109 -2.97 6.09 -5.35
CA THR A 109 -3.04 6.32 -6.79
C THR A 109 -2.72 5.04 -7.56
N ASP A 110 -3.24 4.91 -8.78
CA ASP A 110 -2.94 3.75 -9.62
C ASP A 110 -1.42 3.57 -9.84
N GLU A 111 -0.68 4.67 -9.95
CA GLU A 111 0.78 4.64 -10.09
C GLU A 111 1.49 4.02 -8.86
N GLU A 112 1.02 4.32 -7.64
CA GLU A 112 1.57 3.75 -6.41
C GLU A 112 1.28 2.25 -6.31
N VAL A 113 0.08 1.83 -6.71
CA VAL A 113 -0.29 0.41 -6.77
C VAL A 113 0.60 -0.33 -7.78
N HIS A 114 0.81 0.23 -8.97
CA HIS A 114 1.67 -0.37 -9.98
C HIS A 114 3.15 -0.40 -9.56
N ALA A 115 3.64 0.65 -8.91
CA ALA A 115 5.00 0.68 -8.37
C ALA A 115 5.19 -0.41 -7.30
N TYR A 116 4.24 -0.54 -6.37
CA TYR A 116 4.29 -1.56 -5.33
C TYR A 116 4.28 -2.98 -5.90
N ILE A 117 3.37 -3.29 -6.84
CA ILE A 117 3.30 -4.62 -7.45
C ILE A 117 4.61 -4.94 -8.18
N ARG A 118 5.22 -3.97 -8.88
CA ARG A 118 6.48 -4.18 -9.60
C ARG A 118 7.67 -4.41 -8.66
N GLU A 119 7.72 -3.67 -7.54
CA GLU A 119 8.80 -3.80 -6.56
C GLU A 119 8.71 -5.10 -5.74
N ASN A 120 7.52 -5.67 -5.60
CA ASN A 120 7.28 -6.85 -4.76
C ASN A 120 6.86 -8.08 -5.59
N LEU A 121 7.11 -8.08 -6.90
CA LEU A 121 6.67 -9.15 -7.81
C LEU A 121 7.24 -10.51 -7.39
N ASP A 122 8.47 -10.53 -6.87
CA ASP A 122 9.15 -11.72 -6.38
C ASP A 122 8.54 -12.30 -5.08
N GLU A 123 7.71 -11.52 -4.36
CA GLU A 123 7.03 -11.97 -3.15
C GLU A 123 5.73 -12.73 -3.46
N PHE A 124 5.17 -12.55 -4.66
CA PHE A 124 3.97 -13.23 -5.10
C PHE A 124 4.33 -14.51 -5.83
N ASP A 125 4.08 -15.66 -5.20
CA ASP A 125 4.21 -16.96 -5.84
C ASP A 125 2.84 -17.56 -6.22
N GLU A 126 2.87 -18.53 -7.15
CA GLU A 126 1.66 -19.18 -7.66
C GLU A 126 0.85 -19.87 -6.55
N ALA A 127 1.55 -20.44 -5.57
CA ALA A 127 0.93 -21.12 -4.44
C ALA A 127 0.14 -20.15 -3.54
N MET A 128 0.71 -18.99 -3.22
CA MET A 128 0.05 -17.93 -2.43
C MET A 128 -1.15 -17.35 -3.18
N LEU A 129 -1.00 -17.09 -4.49
CA LEU A 129 -2.09 -16.55 -5.31
C LEU A 129 -3.26 -17.54 -5.41
N ALA A 130 -2.97 -18.84 -5.55
CA ALA A 130 -3.97 -19.89 -5.55
C ALA A 130 -4.67 -20.01 -4.18
N GLU A 131 -3.93 -19.94 -3.06
CA GLU A 131 -4.49 -19.96 -1.72
C GLU A 131 -5.41 -18.75 -1.48
N TYR A 132 -4.99 -17.56 -1.89
CA TYR A 132 -5.78 -16.34 -1.76
C TYR A 132 -7.08 -16.39 -2.60
N ALA A 133 -7.02 -16.93 -3.81
CA ALA A 133 -8.19 -17.14 -4.67
C ALA A 133 -9.22 -18.10 -4.03
N LEU A 134 -8.73 -19.16 -3.37
CA LEU A 134 -9.58 -20.12 -2.65
C LEU A 134 -10.17 -19.54 -1.35
N VAL A 135 -9.40 -18.77 -0.59
CA VAL A 135 -9.82 -18.19 0.70
C VAL A 135 -10.83 -17.06 0.52
N THR A 136 -10.63 -16.20 -0.48
CA THR A 136 -11.52 -15.05 -0.70
C THR A 136 -12.81 -15.40 -1.43
N ASN A 137 -12.96 -16.65 -1.90
CA ASN A 137 -14.06 -17.10 -2.78
C ASN A 137 -14.31 -16.10 -3.92
N ARG A 138 -13.26 -15.40 -4.34
CA ARG A 138 -13.31 -14.36 -5.35
C ARG A 138 -12.92 -15.01 -6.65
N SER A 139 -13.85 -15.79 -7.19
CA SER A 139 -13.78 -16.32 -8.56
C SER A 139 -13.95 -15.23 -9.64
N ASP A 140 -13.80 -13.96 -9.25
CA ASP A 140 -14.01 -12.81 -10.10
C ASP A 140 -12.67 -12.36 -10.67
N TRP A 141 -12.22 -13.12 -11.67
CA TRP A 141 -11.05 -12.79 -12.50
C TRP A 141 -11.34 -11.69 -13.53
N SER A 142 -12.47 -10.98 -13.40
CA SER A 142 -12.87 -9.90 -14.32
C SER A 142 -11.91 -8.71 -14.35
N PHE A 143 -11.06 -8.56 -13.33
CA PHE A 143 -9.95 -7.61 -13.33
C PHE A 143 -8.93 -7.88 -14.45
N LEU A 144 -8.76 -9.13 -14.87
CA LEU A 144 -7.85 -9.51 -15.95
C LEU A 144 -8.51 -9.48 -17.33
N SER A 145 -9.84 -9.31 -17.41
CA SER A 145 -10.59 -9.71 -18.59
C SER A 145 -10.85 -8.64 -19.64
N ASP A 146 -10.51 -7.35 -19.43
CA ASP A 146 -11.04 -6.32 -20.36
C ASP A 146 -10.06 -5.27 -20.90
N GLU A 147 -8.85 -5.08 -20.35
CA GLU A 147 -8.00 -3.96 -20.83
C GLU A 147 -6.59 -4.36 -21.31
N ALA A 148 -6.09 -5.56 -21.00
CA ALA A 148 -4.67 -5.90 -21.23
C ALA A 148 -4.40 -7.16 -22.06
N LEU A 149 -5.43 -7.93 -22.41
CA LEU A 149 -5.27 -9.18 -23.16
C LEU A 149 -5.86 -9.03 -24.56
N ASP A 150 -4.98 -8.96 -25.56
CA ASP A 150 -5.39 -9.04 -26.96
C ASP A 150 -6.04 -10.42 -27.19
N PRO A 151 -7.32 -10.48 -27.60
CA PRO A 151 -8.01 -11.75 -27.81
C PRO A 151 -7.30 -12.65 -28.84
N GLU A 152 -6.59 -12.07 -29.81
CA GLU A 152 -5.79 -12.85 -30.77
C GLU A 152 -4.57 -13.51 -30.10
N ALA A 153 -3.91 -12.83 -29.16
CA ALA A 153 -2.77 -13.39 -28.44
C ALA A 153 -3.17 -14.50 -27.46
N VAL A 154 -4.39 -14.41 -26.91
CA VAL A 154 -4.95 -15.42 -26.02
C VAL A 154 -5.28 -16.69 -26.79
N ASP A 155 -5.93 -16.59 -27.94
CA ASP A 155 -6.24 -17.73 -28.80
C ASP A 155 -4.96 -18.44 -29.27
N GLU A 156 -3.92 -17.70 -29.65
CA GLU A 156 -2.61 -18.27 -30.04
C GLU A 156 -1.96 -19.05 -28.89
N LEU A 157 -2.00 -18.53 -27.66
CA LEU A 157 -1.51 -19.22 -26.47
C LEU A 157 -2.27 -20.52 -26.18
N TYR A 158 -3.61 -20.50 -26.36
CA TYR A 158 -4.43 -21.70 -26.17
C TYR A 158 -4.11 -22.78 -27.20
N GLU A 159 -3.92 -22.41 -28.47
CA GLU A 159 -3.50 -23.37 -29.50
C GLU A 159 -2.11 -23.95 -29.20
N GLU A 160 -1.15 -23.13 -28.78
CA GLU A 160 0.19 -23.59 -28.40
C GLU A 160 0.16 -24.55 -27.19
N LEU A 161 -0.63 -24.22 -26.16
CA LEU A 161 -0.82 -25.08 -24.99
C LEU A 161 -1.50 -26.40 -25.34
N ILE A 162 -2.50 -26.39 -26.21
CA ILE A 162 -3.20 -27.60 -26.65
C ILE A 162 -2.27 -28.50 -27.46
N ASP A 163 -1.41 -27.92 -28.30
CA ASP A 163 -0.43 -28.67 -29.07
C ASP A 163 0.70 -29.24 -28.20
N GLU A 164 1.07 -28.56 -27.11
CA GLU A 164 2.05 -29.06 -26.14
C GLU A 164 1.44 -30.09 -25.16
N LEU A 165 0.13 -30.03 -24.90
CA LEU A 165 -0.59 -30.96 -24.05
C LEU A 165 -0.88 -32.27 -24.79
N ASP A 166 0.14 -33.13 -24.92
CA ASP A 166 -0.03 -34.45 -25.51
C ASP A 166 -1.05 -35.29 -24.72
N LEU A 167 -1.80 -36.11 -25.46
CA LEU A 167 -2.90 -36.96 -24.96
C LEU A 167 -2.43 -37.93 -23.86
N SER A 168 -1.12 -38.21 -23.82
CA SER A 168 -0.43 -38.98 -22.79
C SER A 168 -0.43 -38.31 -21.41
N THR A 169 -0.33 -36.98 -21.33
CA THR A 169 -0.34 -36.21 -20.07
C THR A 169 -1.74 -36.13 -19.47
N LEU A 170 -2.78 -36.08 -20.31
CA LEU A 170 -4.18 -36.11 -19.87
C LEU A 170 -4.60 -37.46 -19.29
N GLU A 171 -3.97 -38.55 -19.73
CA GLU A 171 -4.23 -39.90 -19.21
C GLU A 171 -3.57 -40.14 -17.84
N GLU A 172 -2.55 -39.35 -17.47
CA GLU A 172 -1.87 -39.42 -16.16
C GLU A 172 -2.60 -38.60 -15.07
N LEU A 173 -3.49 -37.69 -15.46
CA LEU A 173 -4.27 -36.81 -14.58
C LEU A 173 -5.68 -37.32 -14.23
N LEU A 174 -6.11 -38.44 -14.82
CA LEU A 174 -7.44 -39.06 -14.62
C LEU A 174 -7.32 -40.43 -13.95
#